data_AF-A0A382RMK2-F1
#
_entry.id   AF-A0A382RMK2-F1
#
_cell.length_a   1.000
_cell.length_b   1.000
_cell.length_c   1.000
_cell.angle_alpha   90.00
_cell.angle_beta   90.00
_cell.angle_gamma   90.00
#
_symmetry.space_group_name_H-M   'P 1'
#
loop_
_entity.id
_entity.type
_entity.pdbx_description
1 polymer ?
#
loop_
_entity_poly.entity_id
_entity_poly.type
_entity_poly.pdbx_seq_one_letter_code
_entity_poly.pdbx_strand_id
1 'polypeptide(L)'
;MPEQEVVERTAEEKAQMYSAILGSVSVITNTLDDDNDFCSDLDDAGKKERVMRSAGYMAHAVALDDWGDEDMTPITEAIAVAEAYLS
;
A
#
# COMPACT_ATOMS: atom_id res chain seq x y z
N MET A 1 15.12 24.95 -23.10
CA MET A 1 14.08 24.26 -22.30
C MET A 1 14.62 24.27 -20.88
N PRO A 2 13.94 24.85 -19.87
CA PRO A 2 14.45 24.80 -18.52
C PRO A 2 14.50 23.34 -18.07
N GLU A 3 15.62 22.93 -17.50
CA GLU A 3 15.82 21.61 -16.92
C GLU A 3 14.77 21.44 -15.82
N GLN A 4 13.99 20.36 -15.89
CA GLN A 4 12.97 20.06 -14.90
C GLN A 4 13.70 19.65 -13.61
N GLU A 5 13.73 20.56 -12.63
CA GLU A 5 14.28 20.28 -11.30
C GLU A 5 13.46 19.15 -10.66
N VAL A 6 14.08 17.99 -10.49
CA VAL A 6 13.48 16.87 -9.76
C VAL A 6 13.53 17.25 -8.28
N VAL A 7 12.42 17.78 -7.76
CA VAL A 7 12.29 18.04 -6.33
C VAL A 7 12.13 16.69 -5.65
N GLU A 8 13.22 16.20 -5.05
CA GLU A 8 13.18 14.99 -4.21
C GLU A 8 12.33 15.24 -2.96
N ARG A 9 11.54 14.23 -2.57
CA ARG A 9 10.77 14.30 -1.33
C ARG A 9 11.71 14.48 -0.14
N THR A 10 11.35 15.36 0.77
CA THR A 10 12.05 15.50 2.05
C THR A 10 11.88 14.24 2.89
N ALA A 11 12.78 14.02 3.86
CA ALA A 11 12.67 12.88 4.79
C ALA A 11 11.34 12.88 5.56
N GLU A 12 10.81 14.06 5.91
CA GLU A 12 9.53 14.18 6.62
C GLU A 12 8.36 13.77 5.72
N GLU A 13 8.34 14.19 4.45
CA GLU A 13 7.32 13.76 3.48
C GLU A 13 7.37 12.24 3.23
N LYS A 14 8.58 11.66 3.15
CA LYS A 14 8.78 10.22 3.02
C LYS A 14 8.23 9.47 4.23
N ALA A 15 8.54 9.91 5.44
CA ALA A 15 8.04 9.29 6.68
C ALA A 15 6.51 9.39 6.80
N GLN A 16 5.92 10.53 6.43
CA GLN A 16 4.46 10.70 6.40
C GLN A 16 3.80 9.77 5.37
N MET A 17 4.36 9.69 4.16
CA MET A 17 3.86 8.78 3.13
C MET A 17 4.04 7.32 3.54
N TYR A 18 5.18 6.94 4.10
CA TYR A 18 5.44 5.59 4.59
C TYR A 18 4.40 5.19 5.65
N SER A 19 4.13 6.07 6.62
CA SER A 19 3.08 5.87 7.63
C SER A 19 1.69 5.68 6.99
N ALA A 20 1.37 6.47 5.96
CA ALA A 20 0.10 6.33 5.23
C ALA A 20 0.01 4.98 4.46
N ILE A 21 1.13 4.52 3.91
CA ILE A 21 1.21 3.23 3.18
C ILE A 21 1.08 2.05 4.15
N LEU A 22 1.65 2.12 5.36
CA LEU A 22 1.41 1.12 6.41
C LEU A 22 -0.07 1.02 6.81
N GLY A 23 -0.83 2.12 6.69
CA GLY A 23 -2.29 2.07 6.80
C GLY A 23 -2.94 1.18 5.73
N SER A 24 -2.40 1.17 4.51
CA SER A 24 -2.89 0.28 3.43
C SER A 24 -2.55 -1.19 3.67
N VAL A 25 -1.39 -1.48 4.27
CA VAL A 25 -1.04 -2.82 4.77
C VAL A 25 -2.06 -3.29 5.80
N SER A 26 -2.44 -2.41 6.73
CA SER A 26 -3.46 -2.69 7.74
C SER A 26 -4.82 -2.97 7.10
N VAL A 27 -5.20 -2.24 6.05
CA VAL A 27 -6.46 -2.51 5.33
C VAL A 27 -6.47 -3.91 4.72
N ILE A 28 -5.39 -4.34 4.06
CA ILE A 28 -5.33 -5.67 3.44
C ILE A 28 -5.37 -6.76 4.50
N THR A 29 -4.50 -6.67 5.50
CA THR A 29 -4.45 -7.67 6.58
C THR A 29 -5.78 -7.82 7.30
N ASN A 30 -6.46 -6.71 7.65
CA ASN A 30 -7.76 -6.80 8.29
C ASN A 30 -8.87 -7.29 7.34
N THR A 31 -8.85 -6.92 6.06
CA THR A 31 -9.89 -7.37 5.09
C THR A 31 -9.84 -8.88 4.83
N LEU A 32 -8.64 -9.46 4.90
CA LEU A 32 -8.39 -10.88 4.66
C LEU A 32 -8.45 -11.74 5.93
N ASP A 33 -8.61 -11.12 7.08
CA ASP A 33 -8.70 -11.78 8.37
C ASP A 33 -10.17 -12.02 8.72
N ASP A 34 -10.60 -13.27 8.54
CA ASP A 34 -11.97 -13.72 8.82
C ASP A 34 -12.32 -13.71 10.33
N ASP A 35 -11.32 -13.55 11.21
CA ASP A 35 -11.53 -13.47 12.66
C ASP A 35 -11.87 -12.04 13.13
N ASN A 36 -11.92 -11.05 12.22
CA ASN A 36 -12.32 -9.68 12.54
C ASN A 36 -13.54 -9.19 11.72
N ASP A 37 -14.18 -8.13 12.20
CA ASP A 37 -15.41 -7.56 11.60
C ASP A 37 -15.13 -6.45 10.56
N PHE A 38 -13.88 -6.32 10.10
CA PHE A 38 -13.48 -5.28 9.15
C PHE A 38 -13.98 -5.63 7.74
N CYS A 39 -14.76 -4.73 7.14
CA CYS A 39 -15.38 -4.98 5.83
C CYS A 39 -16.21 -6.28 5.78
N SER A 40 -16.76 -6.73 6.92
CA SER A 40 -17.65 -7.89 7.00
C SER A 40 -19.00 -7.66 6.32
N ASP A 41 -19.35 -6.39 6.09
CA ASP A 41 -20.52 -5.94 5.32
C ASP A 41 -20.32 -6.07 3.81
N LEU A 42 -19.08 -6.25 3.33
CA LEU A 42 -18.77 -6.44 1.93
C LEU A 42 -18.84 -7.93 1.55
N ASP A 43 -19.36 -8.19 0.35
CA ASP A 43 -19.21 -9.49 -0.28
C ASP A 43 -17.78 -9.71 -0.82
N ASP A 44 -17.51 -10.92 -1.31
CA ASP A 44 -16.19 -11.27 -1.84
C ASP A 44 -15.71 -10.32 -2.94
N ALA A 45 -16.62 -9.82 -3.78
CA ALA A 45 -16.30 -8.87 -4.84
C ALA A 45 -15.89 -7.51 -4.27
N GLY A 46 -16.63 -6.99 -3.28
CA GLY A 46 -16.30 -5.76 -2.58
C GLY A 46 -14.97 -5.85 -1.82
N LYS A 47 -14.71 -6.99 -1.17
CA LYS A 47 -13.41 -7.26 -0.53
C LYS A 47 -12.28 -7.28 -1.55
N LYS A 48 -12.47 -7.92 -2.70
CA LYS A 48 -11.47 -7.93 -3.79
C LYS A 48 -11.21 -6.53 -4.35
N GLU A 49 -12.23 -5.71 -4.58
CA GLU A 49 -12.05 -4.33 -5.04
C GLU A 49 -11.27 -3.48 -4.00
N ARG A 50 -11.60 -3.65 -2.72
CA ARG A 50 -10.90 -2.97 -1.61
C ARG A 50 -9.42 -3.34 -1.58
N VAL A 51 -9.11 -4.63 -1.62
CA VAL A 51 -7.75 -5.17 -1.61
C VAL A 51 -6.98 -4.71 -2.84
N MET A 52 -7.58 -4.77 -4.03
CA MET A 52 -6.98 -4.31 -5.28
C MET A 52 -6.58 -2.83 -5.23
N ARG A 53 -7.47 -1.96 -4.73
CA ARG A 53 -7.18 -0.53 -4.64
C ARG A 53 -6.04 -0.24 -3.66
N SER A 54 -6.03 -0.91 -2.50
CA SER A 54 -4.96 -0.77 -1.52
C SER A 54 -3.63 -1.28 -2.07
N ALA A 55 -3.60 -2.45 -2.70
CA ALA A 55 -2.40 -3.00 -3.33
C ALA A 55 -1.86 -2.08 -4.43
N GLY A 56 -2.74 -1.51 -5.27
CA GLY A 56 -2.34 -0.55 -6.30
C GLY A 56 -1.66 0.71 -5.73
N TYR A 57 -2.21 1.29 -4.65
CA TYR A 57 -1.58 2.45 -4.00
C TYR A 57 -0.19 2.12 -3.45
N MET A 58 -0.04 0.95 -2.83
CA MET A 58 1.24 0.49 -2.31
C MET A 58 2.24 0.18 -3.45
N ALA A 59 1.80 -0.43 -4.55
CA ALA A 59 2.65 -0.71 -5.71
C ALA A 59 3.16 0.58 -6.36
N HIS A 60 2.30 1.59 -6.47
CA HIS A 60 2.73 2.92 -6.92
C HIS A 60 3.77 3.53 -5.98
N ALA A 61 3.61 3.37 -4.67
CA ALA A 61 4.58 3.86 -3.70
C ALA A 61 5.93 3.16 -3.84
N VAL A 62 5.96 1.82 -3.88
CA VAL A 62 7.19 1.03 -4.08
C VAL A 62 7.90 1.45 -5.36
N ALA A 63 7.17 1.68 -6.45
CA ALA A 63 7.74 2.07 -7.74
C ALA A 63 8.42 3.46 -7.76
N LEU A 64 8.22 4.31 -6.74
CA LEU A 64 8.92 5.59 -6.64
C LEU A 64 10.42 5.42 -6.33
N ASP A 65 10.81 4.30 -5.70
CA ASP A 65 12.21 3.90 -5.43
C ASP A 65 13.08 4.94 -4.67
N ASP A 66 12.48 5.98 -4.09
CA ASP A 66 13.16 7.06 -3.36
C ASP A 66 12.86 7.04 -1.85
N TRP A 67 12.83 5.87 -1.22
CA TRP A 67 12.43 5.71 0.20
C TRP A 67 13.54 5.93 1.22
N GLY A 68 14.80 6.01 0.78
CA GLY A 68 15.93 6.21 1.68
C GLY A 68 16.13 5.03 2.62
N ASP A 69 15.96 5.26 3.92
CA ASP A 69 16.15 4.26 4.98
C ASP A 69 14.87 3.53 5.41
N GLU A 70 13.71 3.87 4.83
CA GLU A 70 12.44 3.21 5.16
C GLU A 70 12.39 1.77 4.62
N ASP A 71 11.95 0.83 5.45
CA ASP A 71 11.85 -0.58 5.08
C ASP A 71 10.55 -0.87 4.31
N MET A 72 10.66 -1.06 3.00
CA MET A 72 9.51 -1.38 2.14
C MET A 72 9.13 -2.87 2.15
N THR A 73 9.82 -3.71 2.92
CA THR A 73 9.55 -5.17 3.00
C THR A 73 8.11 -5.47 3.41
N PRO A 74 7.55 -4.88 4.50
CA PRO A 74 6.16 -5.16 4.91
C PRO A 74 5.13 -4.79 3.84
N ILE A 75 5.45 -3.77 3.03
CA ILE A 75 4.59 -3.26 1.96
C ILE A 75 4.61 -4.23 0.77
N THR A 76 5.80 -4.66 0.34
CA THR A 76 5.94 -5.62 -0.76
C THR A 76 5.37 -7.00 -0.41
N GLU A 77 5.51 -7.46 0.83
CA GLU A 77 4.86 -8.68 1.34
C GLU A 77 3.32 -8.56 1.30
N ALA A 78 2.78 -7.43 1.76
CA ALA A 78 1.34 -7.19 1.72
C ALA A 78 0.78 -7.10 0.28
N ILE A 79 1.55 -6.54 -0.67
CA ILE A 79 1.20 -6.56 -2.10
C ILE A 79 1.14 -8.01 -2.59
N ALA A 80 2.13 -8.85 -2.29
CA ALA A 80 2.14 -10.24 -2.73
C ALA A 80 0.95 -11.04 -2.19
N VAL A 81 0.59 -10.83 -0.91
CA VAL A 81 -0.62 -11.43 -0.32
C VAL A 81 -1.89 -10.94 -1.03
N ALA A 82 -1.98 -9.65 -1.32
CA ALA A 82 -3.12 -9.10 -2.05
C ALA A 82 -3.22 -9.66 -3.48
N GLU A 83 -2.11 -9.77 -4.21
CA GLU A 83 -2.07 -10.35 -5.55
C GLU A 83 -2.52 -11.82 -5.55
N ALA A 84 -2.08 -12.61 -4.57
CA ALA A 84 -2.51 -14.00 -4.40
C ALA A 84 -4.00 -14.14 -4.07
N TYR A 85 -4.58 -13.18 -3.36
CA TYR A 85 -6.03 -13.16 -3.08
C TYR A 85 -6.87 -12.76 -4.32
N LEU A 86 -6.29 -11.97 -5.22
CA LEU A 86 -6.97 -11.46 -6.42
C LEU A 86 -6.90 -12.42 -7.61
N SER A 87 -5.90 -13.30 -7.67
CA SER A 87 -5.77 -14.35 -8.68
C SER A 87 -6.88 -15.39 -8.63
#